data_AF-A0A8H5UM85-F1
#
_entry.id   AF-A0A8H5UM85-F1
#
_cell.length_a   1.000
_cell.length_b   1.000
_cell.length_c   1.000
_cell.angle_alpha   90.00
_cell.angle_beta   90.00
_cell.angle_gamma   90.00
#
_symmetry.space_group_name_H-M   'P 1'
#
loop_
_entity.id
_entity.type
_entity.pdbx_description
1 polymer ?
#
loop_
_entity_poly.entity_id
_entity_poly.type
_entity_poly.pdbx_seq_one_letter_code
_entity_poly.pdbx_strand_id
1 'polypeptide(L)'
;MQTKTFLPSLLATVPAARAFKFTGPDPSEPLDFSKEITITWEGDIPDNLSPKFDIAWHCEPDPLNKLTSDISRLVDEIYLSDHEYKVRLHNSKSMLKPFADKIAAKKVFSFQAVFTDEKHDDIWVQYSSQNYAVIGLDKKQGENPELDL
;
A
#
# COMPACT_ATOMS: atom_id res chain seq x y z
N MET A 1 -2.90 27.40 -60.78
CA MET A 1 -3.53 26.81 -59.57
C MET A 1 -2.67 25.64 -59.13
N GLN A 2 -2.02 25.72 -57.97
CA GLN A 2 -1.39 24.57 -57.30
C GLN A 2 -2.11 24.37 -55.97
N THR A 3 -2.88 23.29 -55.86
CA THR A 3 -3.56 22.88 -54.63
C THR A 3 -2.55 22.24 -53.70
N LYS A 4 -2.26 22.91 -52.58
CA LYS A 4 -1.50 22.35 -51.47
C LYS A 4 -2.43 21.50 -50.62
N THR A 5 -2.38 20.18 -50.80
CA THR A 5 -3.03 19.24 -49.88
C THR A 5 -2.14 19.06 -48.66
N PHE A 6 -2.46 19.77 -47.58
CA PHE A 6 -1.92 19.46 -46.26
C PHE A 6 -2.84 18.42 -45.61
N LEU A 7 -2.34 17.18 -45.50
CA LEU A 7 -2.92 16.16 -44.64
C LEU A 7 -2.47 16.46 -43.21
N PRO A 8 -3.37 16.80 -42.26
CA PRO A 8 -3.01 16.79 -40.87
C PRO A 8 -2.92 15.32 -40.44
N SER A 9 -1.71 14.87 -40.14
CA SER A 9 -1.49 13.62 -39.41
C SER A 9 -2.24 13.73 -38.09
N LEU A 10 -3.36 13.00 -37.98
CA LEU A 10 -4.08 12.81 -36.73
C LEU A 10 -3.12 12.05 -35.81
N LEU A 11 -2.41 12.77 -34.94
CA LEU A 11 -1.69 12.19 -33.82
C LEU A 11 -2.75 11.57 -32.91
N ALA A 12 -3.05 10.29 -33.16
CA ALA A 12 -3.81 9.47 -32.24
C ALA A 12 -3.03 9.48 -30.93
N THR A 13 -3.54 10.20 -29.94
CA THR A 13 -3.08 10.11 -28.56
C THR A 13 -3.47 8.72 -28.07
N VAL A 14 -2.56 7.74 -28.24
CA VAL A 14 -2.65 6.48 -27.51
C VAL A 14 -2.75 6.88 -26.03
N PRO A 15 -3.79 6.46 -25.28
CA PRO A 15 -3.80 6.68 -23.86
C PRO A 15 -2.53 6.02 -23.34
N ALA A 16 -1.63 6.80 -22.75
CA ALA A 16 -0.55 6.22 -21.98
C ALA A 16 -1.25 5.35 -20.92
N ALA A 17 -1.20 4.03 -21.09
CA ALA A 17 -1.60 3.10 -20.04
C ALA A 17 -0.92 3.61 -18.77
N ARG A 18 -1.71 3.97 -17.76
CA ARG A 18 -1.16 4.64 -16.59
C ARG A 18 -0.37 3.57 -15.86
N ALA A 19 0.96 3.65 -15.87
CA ALA A 19 1.78 2.67 -15.16
C ALA A 19 1.30 2.52 -13.71
N PHE A 20 1.30 1.29 -13.20
CA PHE A 20 0.82 0.97 -11.87
C PHE A 20 1.47 1.88 -10.82
N LYS A 21 0.61 2.43 -9.95
CA LYS A 21 0.99 3.29 -8.85
C LYS A 21 0.29 2.82 -7.59
N PHE A 22 1.08 2.26 -6.68
CA PHE A 22 0.63 1.95 -5.33
C PHE A 22 0.63 3.22 -4.48
N THR A 23 -0.55 3.83 -4.32
CA THR A 23 -0.70 5.09 -3.57
C THR A 23 -0.70 4.85 -2.06
N GLY A 24 -1.26 3.72 -1.61
CA GLY A 24 -1.37 3.40 -0.19
C GLY A 24 -2.47 4.21 0.52
N PRO A 25 -2.42 4.31 1.85
CA PRO A 25 -3.29 5.21 2.62
C PRO A 25 -3.01 6.70 2.40
N ASP A 26 -3.93 7.55 2.88
CA ASP A 26 -3.75 9.00 2.81
C ASP A 26 -2.43 9.43 3.51
N PRO A 27 -1.52 10.09 2.79
CA PRO A 27 -0.22 10.49 3.31
C PRO A 27 -0.26 11.64 4.33
N SER A 28 -1.36 12.37 4.41
CA SER A 28 -1.48 13.59 5.22
C SER A 28 -1.72 13.31 6.71
N GLU A 29 -2.17 12.09 7.05
CA GLU A 29 -2.48 11.70 8.42
C GLU A 29 -1.60 10.53 8.91
N PRO A 30 -1.30 10.46 10.23
CA PRO A 30 -0.74 9.25 10.82
C PRO A 30 -1.72 8.08 10.68
N LEU A 31 -1.18 6.86 10.53
CA LEU A 31 -2.00 5.65 10.53
C LEU A 31 -2.47 5.34 11.95
N ASP A 32 -3.78 5.40 12.17
CA ASP A 32 -4.39 4.99 13.43
C ASP A 32 -4.74 3.50 13.39
N PHE A 33 -3.95 2.68 14.09
CA PHE A 33 -4.12 1.23 14.11
C PHE A 33 -5.33 0.77 14.94
N SER A 34 -6.04 1.69 15.60
CA SER A 34 -7.35 1.40 16.21
C SER A 34 -8.50 1.47 15.20
N LYS A 35 -8.26 2.03 14.02
CA LYS A 35 -9.25 2.22 12.96
C LYS A 35 -8.99 1.29 11.79
N GLU A 36 -9.98 1.25 10.91
CA GLU A 36 -9.82 0.66 9.58
C GLU A 36 -9.01 1.59 8.69
N ILE A 37 -8.05 1.01 7.98
CA ILE A 37 -7.13 1.71 7.08
C ILE A 37 -7.54 1.38 5.65
N THR A 38 -7.76 2.40 4.84
CA THR A 38 -8.00 2.24 3.40
C THR A 38 -6.68 2.36 2.66
N ILE A 39 -6.37 1.38 1.81
CA ILE A 39 -5.18 1.31 0.96
C ILE A 39 -5.67 1.44 -0.47
N THR A 40 -5.03 2.30 -1.28
CA THR A 40 -5.46 2.56 -2.66
C THR A 40 -4.34 2.30 -3.66
N TRP A 41 -4.72 2.11 -4.92
CA TRP A 41 -3.82 2.03 -6.06
C TRP A 41 -4.53 2.41 -7.37
N GLU A 42 -3.72 2.79 -8.36
CA GLU A 42 -4.19 3.15 -9.70
C GLU A 42 -3.29 2.57 -10.78
N GLY A 43 -3.80 2.54 -12.01
CA GLY A 43 -3.05 2.18 -13.19
C GLY A 43 -3.02 0.70 -13.49
N ASP A 44 -2.23 0.37 -14.50
CA ASP A 44 -2.12 -0.93 -15.14
C ASP A 44 -0.74 -1.54 -14.88
N ILE A 45 -0.71 -2.86 -14.78
CA ILE A 45 0.53 -3.65 -14.67
C ILE A 45 0.93 -4.22 -16.03
N PRO A 46 2.20 -4.59 -16.25
CA PRO A 46 2.61 -5.38 -17.41
C PRO A 46 1.82 -6.69 -17.54
N ASP A 47 1.50 -7.09 -18.79
CA ASP A 47 0.69 -8.28 -19.10
C ASP A 47 1.28 -9.62 -18.60
N ASN A 48 2.55 -9.64 -18.17
CA ASN A 48 3.20 -10.84 -17.63
C ASN A 48 3.04 -11.00 -16.12
N LEU A 49 2.43 -10.02 -15.43
CA LEU A 49 2.13 -10.10 -14.01
C LEU A 49 0.67 -10.50 -13.79
N SER A 50 0.43 -11.26 -12.73
CA SER A 50 -0.94 -11.58 -12.33
C SER A 50 -1.68 -10.30 -11.91
N PRO A 51 -2.96 -10.12 -12.27
CA PRO A 51 -3.78 -9.01 -11.75
C PRO A 51 -4.10 -9.18 -10.26
N LYS A 52 -3.84 -10.34 -9.68
CA LYS A 52 -3.88 -10.58 -8.24
C LYS A 52 -2.53 -10.24 -7.61
N PHE A 53 -2.56 -9.61 -6.44
CA PHE A 53 -1.33 -9.27 -5.72
C PHE A 53 -1.51 -9.37 -4.21
N ASP A 54 -0.39 -9.55 -3.50
CA ASP A 54 -0.37 -9.55 -2.06
C ASP A 54 -0.10 -8.12 -1.54
N ILE A 55 -0.80 -7.71 -0.49
CA ILE A 55 -0.44 -6.55 0.30
C ILE A 55 0.34 -7.03 1.51
N ALA A 56 1.51 -6.47 1.71
CA ALA A 56 2.29 -6.61 2.93
C ALA A 56 2.47 -5.25 3.60
N TRP A 57 2.81 -5.26 4.88
CA TRP A 57 3.38 -4.08 5.51
C TRP A 57 4.81 -4.34 5.94
N HIS A 58 5.58 -3.26 6.01
CA HIS A 58 6.98 -3.26 6.34
C HIS A 58 7.29 -2.16 7.36
N CYS A 59 8.15 -2.45 8.34
CA CYS A 59 8.58 -1.49 9.34
C CYS A 59 10.02 -1.73 9.77
N GLU A 60 10.83 -0.67 9.76
CA GLU A 60 12.24 -0.69 10.23
C GLU A 60 12.46 0.37 11.32
N PRO A 61 12.07 0.10 12.58
CA PRO A 61 12.19 1.07 13.69
C PRO A 61 13.64 1.46 14.04
N ASP A 62 14.58 0.55 13.81
CA ASP A 62 16.01 0.78 13.94
C ASP A 62 16.81 -0.24 13.11
N PRO A 63 18.13 -0.03 12.93
CA PRO A 63 18.94 -0.89 12.05
C PRO A 63 19.05 -2.36 12.47
N LEU A 64 18.67 -2.71 13.71
CA LEU A 64 18.73 -4.09 14.21
C LEU A 64 17.38 -4.79 14.08
N ASN A 65 16.31 -4.05 13.81
CA ASN A 65 14.95 -4.57 13.83
C ASN A 65 14.27 -4.28 12.48
N LYS A 66 14.01 -5.36 11.74
CA LYS A 66 13.26 -5.33 10.49
C LYS A 66 12.03 -6.21 10.63
N LEU A 67 10.84 -5.61 10.56
CA LEU A 67 9.57 -6.28 10.74
C LEU A 67 8.76 -6.23 9.43
N THR A 68 8.10 -7.33 9.12
CA THR A 68 7.21 -7.45 7.95
C THR A 68 6.09 -8.42 8.25
N SER A 69 4.94 -8.21 7.63
CA SER A 69 3.84 -9.19 7.61
C SER A 69 3.09 -9.09 6.30
N ASP A 70 2.78 -10.26 5.77
CA ASP A 70 1.83 -10.43 4.67
C ASP A 70 0.41 -10.27 5.21
N ILE A 71 -0.39 -9.41 4.60
CA ILE A 71 -1.78 -9.14 4.96
C ILE A 71 -2.72 -10.02 4.15
N SER A 72 -2.48 -10.14 2.84
CA SER A 72 -3.33 -10.90 1.92
C SER A 72 -3.42 -12.37 2.31
N ARG A 73 -2.32 -12.98 2.76
CA ARG A 73 -2.33 -14.37 3.27
C ARG A 73 -3.17 -14.57 4.54
N LEU A 74 -3.52 -13.50 5.24
CA LEU A 74 -4.25 -13.56 6.51
C LEU A 74 -5.74 -13.24 6.37
N VAL A 75 -6.17 -12.68 5.24
CA VAL A 75 -7.53 -12.15 5.10
C VAL A 75 -8.17 -12.61 3.81
N ASP A 76 -7.83 -12.01 2.67
CA ASP A 76 -8.53 -12.19 1.40
C ASP A 76 -7.59 -11.98 0.20
N GLU A 77 -8.06 -12.44 -0.96
CA GLU A 77 -7.43 -12.17 -2.25
C GLU A 77 -7.71 -10.72 -2.69
N ILE A 78 -6.72 -10.06 -3.28
CA ILE A 78 -6.80 -8.65 -3.68
C ILE A 78 -6.51 -8.55 -5.18
N TYR A 79 -7.38 -7.85 -5.91
CA TYR A 79 -7.28 -7.71 -7.36
C TYR A 79 -7.02 -6.27 -7.79
N LEU A 80 -6.27 -6.12 -8.87
CA LEU A 80 -5.93 -4.82 -9.47
C LEU A 80 -7.17 -3.96 -9.77
N SER A 81 -8.27 -4.59 -10.18
CA SER A 81 -9.55 -3.94 -10.51
C SER A 81 -10.25 -3.28 -9.33
N ASP A 82 -9.89 -3.62 -8.08
CA ASP A 82 -10.64 -3.16 -6.92
C ASP A 82 -10.29 -1.72 -6.56
N HIS A 83 -9.09 -1.25 -6.95
CA HIS A 83 -8.51 0.08 -6.70
C HIS A 83 -8.38 0.50 -5.23
N GLU A 84 -9.11 -0.13 -4.32
CA GLU A 84 -9.06 0.07 -2.89
C GLU A 84 -9.18 -1.24 -2.11
N TYR A 85 -8.57 -1.28 -0.93
CA TYR A 85 -8.71 -2.35 0.04
C TYR A 85 -8.76 -1.78 1.45
N LYS A 86 -9.65 -2.30 2.30
CA LYS A 86 -9.81 -1.85 3.68
C LYS A 86 -9.34 -2.93 4.63
N VAL A 87 -8.46 -2.56 5.57
CA VAL A 87 -7.84 -3.49 6.50
C VAL A 87 -7.82 -2.97 7.93
N ARG A 88 -7.98 -3.89 8.89
CA ARG A 88 -7.66 -3.65 10.30
C ARG A 88 -6.46 -4.47 10.72
N LEU A 89 -5.41 -3.81 11.21
CA LEU A 89 -4.13 -4.43 11.56
C LEU A 89 -4.12 -5.02 12.98
N HIS A 90 -5.09 -5.89 13.29
CA HIS A 90 -5.26 -6.44 14.64
C HIS A 90 -4.06 -7.27 15.12
N ASN A 91 -3.50 -8.11 14.25
CA ASN A 91 -2.41 -9.03 14.62
C ASN A 91 -1.03 -8.36 14.68
N SER A 92 -0.89 -7.18 14.06
CA SER A 92 0.40 -6.50 13.94
C SER A 92 0.74 -5.64 15.16
N LYS A 93 -0.26 -5.31 15.98
CA LYS A 93 -0.09 -4.43 17.14
C LYS A 93 0.90 -5.00 18.16
N SER A 94 0.82 -6.29 18.49
CA SER A 94 1.72 -6.92 19.48
C SER A 94 3.19 -6.88 19.03
N MET A 95 3.43 -7.10 17.74
CA MET A 95 4.78 -7.09 17.14
C MET A 95 5.38 -5.68 17.06
N LEU A 96 4.55 -4.67 16.79
CA LEU A 96 5.02 -3.28 16.61
C LEU A 96 5.05 -2.48 17.92
N LYS A 97 4.24 -2.85 18.91
CA LYS A 97 4.11 -2.14 20.19
C LYS A 97 5.45 -1.88 20.92
N PRO A 98 6.42 -2.82 20.96
CA PRO A 98 7.73 -2.54 21.59
C PRO A 98 8.50 -1.38 20.96
N PHE A 99 8.14 -0.98 19.74
CA PHE A 99 8.80 0.06 18.97
C PHE A 99 7.92 1.29 18.72
N ALA A 100 6.76 1.40 19.38
CA ALA A 100 5.75 2.44 19.11
C ALA A 100 6.35 3.85 19.02
N ASP A 101 7.16 4.25 20.00
CA ASP A 101 7.80 5.58 20.03
C ASP A 101 8.74 5.81 18.84
N LYS A 102 9.53 4.79 18.47
CA LYS A 102 10.46 4.88 17.33
C LYS A 102 9.69 4.97 16.02
N ILE A 103 8.63 4.19 15.87
CA ILE A 103 7.78 4.18 14.67
C ILE A 103 7.09 5.53 14.49
N ALA A 104 6.51 6.06 15.57
CA ALA A 104 5.83 7.36 15.55
C ALA A 104 6.80 8.51 15.25
N ALA A 105 7.98 8.52 15.88
CA ALA A 105 8.96 9.59 15.70
C ALA A 105 9.63 9.59 14.32
N LYS A 106 9.91 8.40 13.76
CA LYS A 106 10.74 8.27 12.54
C LYS A 106 9.95 8.10 11.25
N LYS A 107 8.63 7.87 11.30
CA LYS A 107 7.80 7.56 10.12
C LYS A 107 8.42 6.46 9.27
N VAL A 108 8.48 5.24 9.81
CA VAL A 108 9.19 4.09 9.21
C VAL A 108 8.27 2.94 8.80
N PHE A 109 6.95 3.13 8.86
CA PHE A 109 5.98 2.10 8.48
C PHE A 109 5.52 2.32 7.04
N SER A 110 5.51 1.29 6.20
CA SER A 110 5.00 1.37 4.82
C SER A 110 4.18 0.12 4.45
N PHE A 111 3.31 0.28 3.47
CA PHE A 111 2.64 -0.83 2.80
C PHE A 111 3.36 -1.16 1.50
N GLN A 112 3.20 -2.39 1.04
CA GLN A 112 3.83 -2.90 -0.17
C GLN A 112 2.79 -3.72 -0.94
N ALA A 113 2.64 -3.45 -2.23
CA ALA A 113 2.00 -4.36 -3.18
C ALA A 113 3.05 -5.27 -3.79
N VAL A 114 2.83 -6.58 -3.73
CA VAL A 114 3.75 -7.61 -4.19
C VAL A 114 3.05 -8.44 -5.27
N PHE A 115 3.50 -8.27 -6.50
CA PHE A 115 3.04 -9.05 -7.65
C PHE A 115 3.99 -10.23 -7.86
N THR A 116 3.43 -11.41 -8.07
CA THR A 116 4.17 -12.60 -8.50
C THR A 116 4.05 -12.76 -10.01
N ASP A 117 5.16 -13.14 -10.66
CA ASP A 117 5.13 -13.56 -12.07
C ASP A 117 4.49 -14.96 -12.16
N GLU A 118 3.43 -15.10 -12.95
CA GLU A 118 2.68 -16.37 -13.09
C GLU A 118 3.53 -17.52 -13.67
N LYS A 119 4.69 -17.22 -14.26
CA LYS A 119 5.60 -18.20 -14.86
C LYS A 119 6.81 -18.49 -13.99
N HIS A 120 7.13 -17.63 -13.02
CA HIS A 120 8.33 -17.73 -12.21
C HIS A 120 8.05 -17.30 -10.76
N ASP A 121 7.85 -18.28 -9.87
CA ASP A 121 7.55 -18.04 -8.45
C ASP A 121 8.63 -17.21 -7.71
N ASP A 122 9.84 -17.09 -8.28
CA ASP A 122 10.97 -16.36 -7.70
C ASP A 122 11.07 -14.89 -8.16
N ILE A 123 10.26 -14.47 -9.14
CA ILE A 123 10.26 -13.09 -9.64
C ILE A 123 9.06 -12.35 -9.04
N TRP A 124 9.37 -11.43 -8.13
CA TRP A 124 8.42 -10.49 -7.54
C TRP A 124 8.65 -9.06 -8.02
N VAL A 125 7.58 -8.36 -8.38
CA VAL A 125 7.60 -6.91 -8.55
C VAL A 125 6.95 -6.29 -7.33
N GLN A 126 7.67 -5.40 -6.66
CA GLN A 126 7.20 -4.75 -5.44
C GLN A 126 7.04 -3.24 -5.65
N TYR A 127 5.91 -2.72 -5.23
CA TYR A 127 5.64 -1.29 -5.15
C TYR A 127 5.38 -0.91 -3.70
N SER A 128 6.19 0.01 -3.18
CA SER A 128 6.03 0.49 -1.81
C SER A 128 5.25 1.79 -1.80
N SER A 129 4.37 1.94 -0.82
CA SER A 129 3.82 3.24 -0.48
C SER A 129 4.93 4.13 0.10
N GLN A 130 4.60 5.38 0.36
CA GLN A 130 5.42 6.19 1.26
C GLN A 130 5.46 5.60 2.68
N ASN A 131 6.28 6.19 3.54
CA ASN A 131 6.31 5.85 4.95
C ASN A 131 5.36 6.73 5.78
N TYR A 132 4.80 6.14 6.83
CA TYR A 132 3.83 6.74 7.72
C TYR A 132 4.32 6.74 9.16
N ALA A 133 3.89 7.76 9.92
CA ALA A 133 3.79 7.64 11.37
C ALA A 133 2.64 6.69 11.72
N VAL A 134 2.77 5.97 12.83
CA VAL A 134 1.72 5.11 13.35
C VAL A 134 1.35 5.55 14.76
N ILE A 135 0.05 5.62 15.04
CA ILE A 135 -0.52 5.90 16.35
C ILE A 135 -1.45 4.77 16.81
N GLY A 136 -1.72 4.71 18.11
CA GLY A 136 -2.64 3.71 18.68
C GLY A 136 -2.03 2.33 18.93
N LEU A 137 -0.70 2.18 18.83
CA LEU A 137 0.05 0.96 19.18
C LEU A 137 0.19 0.76 20.70
N ASP A 138 0.27 1.86 21.43
CA ASP A 138 0.48 2.01 22.87
C ASP A 138 -0.80 1.81 23.69
N LYS A 139 -1.96 2.26 23.18
CA LYS A 139 -3.25 2.14 23.88
C LYS A 139 -3.61 0.69 24.17
N LYS A 140 -3.84 0.35 25.44
CA LYS A 140 -4.46 -0.94 25.81
C LYS A 140 -5.87 -0.97 25.20
N GLN A 141 -6.21 -2.08 24.54
CA GLN A 141 -7.57 -2.33 24.09
C GLN A 141 -8.44 -2.48 25.36
N GLY A 142 -9.08 -1.39 25.81
CA GLY A 142 -9.88 -1.40 27.04
C GLY A 142 -9.94 -0.08 27.85
N GLU A 143 -9.14 0.94 27.56
CA GLU A 143 -9.36 2.26 28.19
C GLU A 143 -10.46 3.00 27.44
N ASN A 144 -11.69 2.80 27.89
CA ASN A 144 -12.79 3.70 27.64
C ASN A 144 -12.64 4.90 28.60
N PRO A 145 -12.31 6.11 28.13
CA PRO A 145 -12.16 7.27 29.02
C PRO A 145 -13.51 7.79 29.56
N GLU A 146 -14.65 7.20 29.19
CA GLU A 146 -16.00 7.64 29.57
C GLU A 146 -16.60 6.91 30.78
N LEU A 147 -15.82 6.21 31.60
CA LEU A 147 -16.35 5.50 32.79
C LEU A 147 -15.84 5.99 34.15
N ASP A 148 -15.23 7.18 34.22
CA ASP A 148 -14.79 7.81 35.48
C ASP A 148 -15.35 9.23 35.66
N LEU A 149 -16.66 9.42 35.44
CA LEU A 149 -17.42 10.59 35.92
C LEU A 149 -18.80 10.19 36.46
#